data_AF-A0A5Q8BLH2-F1
#
_entry.id   AF-A0A5Q8BLH2-F1
#
_cell.length_a   1.000
_cell.length_b   1.000
_cell.length_c   1.000
_cell.angle_alpha   90.00
_cell.angle_beta   90.00
_cell.angle_gamma   90.00
#
_symmetry.space_group_name_H-M   'P 1'
#
loop_
_entity.id
_entity.type
_entity.pdbx_description
1 polymer ?
#
loop_
_entity_poly.entity_id
_entity_poly.type
_entity_poly.pdbx_seq_one_letter_code
_entity_poly.pdbx_strand_id
1 'polypeptide(L)'
;MFKLIATDMDGTFLRDDMTYDRDLFATLHEKMQAQGIQWVVASGNQYFQLTSFFEAFPDTIYVAENGAYIRDANKVYALSSFENGAIQPILTKLTSIPDLKILVCGQSSAYALKTTDADHIATARQYYKQLRLVDTFDNLDDRILKFAISCPPEKTAAIVAEMRQLLVGLGEPTSSGHGDIDIIQPGMNKAAGLATLGRHLNIQLADMCAFGDGGNDLEMLREVGLGVAMANATPAVLAVADTTTKSNQEQGVLQFMHHLLSEP
;
A
#
# COMPACT_ATOMS: atom_id res chain seq x y z
N MET A 1 6.58 -15.19 -19.89
CA MET A 1 6.47 -13.71 -19.88
C MET A 1 5.35 -13.33 -18.93
N PHE A 2 5.61 -12.42 -17.99
CA PHE A 2 4.60 -11.96 -17.02
C PHE A 2 3.53 -11.13 -17.73
N LYS A 3 2.29 -11.16 -17.21
CA LYS A 3 1.16 -10.39 -17.75
C LYS A 3 0.84 -9.15 -16.93
N LEU A 4 1.43 -9.03 -15.74
CA LEU A 4 1.21 -7.94 -14.81
C LEU A 4 2.50 -7.67 -14.04
N ILE A 5 2.83 -6.39 -13.91
CA ILE A 5 3.92 -5.91 -13.07
C ILE A 5 3.32 -5.01 -11.99
N ALA A 6 3.51 -5.39 -10.73
CA ALA A 6 3.08 -4.65 -9.56
C ALA A 6 4.29 -4.03 -8.84
N THR A 7 4.14 -2.83 -8.30
CA THR A 7 5.19 -2.22 -7.48
C THR A 7 4.61 -1.62 -6.21
N ASP A 8 5.32 -1.76 -5.09
CA ASP A 8 5.16 -0.81 -3.99
C ASP A 8 5.73 0.57 -4.37
N MET A 9 5.37 1.59 -3.59
CA MET A 9 5.71 2.98 -3.83
C MET A 9 6.86 3.47 -2.96
N ASP A 10 6.60 3.73 -1.69
CA ASP A 10 7.59 4.29 -0.76
C ASP A 10 8.71 3.28 -0.53
N GLY A 11 9.98 3.69 -0.60
CA GLY A 11 11.10 2.76 -0.45
C GLY A 11 11.29 1.76 -1.61
N THR A 12 10.42 1.80 -2.63
CA THR A 12 10.45 0.87 -3.77
C THR A 12 10.48 1.61 -5.12
N PHE A 13 9.34 2.09 -5.61
CA PHE A 13 9.27 2.82 -6.88
C PHE A 13 9.76 4.27 -6.74
N LEU A 14 9.47 4.88 -5.59
CA LEU A 14 9.84 6.25 -5.28
C LEU A 14 11.19 6.33 -4.56
N ARG A 15 11.96 7.35 -4.95
CA ARG A 15 13.09 7.86 -4.17
C ARG A 15 12.61 8.45 -2.86
N ASP A 16 13.55 8.70 -1.96
CA ASP A 16 13.28 9.33 -0.65
C ASP A 16 12.70 10.75 -0.79
N ASP A 17 12.93 11.41 -1.92
CA ASP A 17 12.35 12.72 -2.25
C ASP A 17 10.97 12.63 -2.94
N MET A 18 10.35 11.44 -2.95
CA MET A 18 9.05 11.15 -3.55
C MET A 18 9.01 11.31 -5.07
N THR A 19 10.15 11.15 -5.75
CA THR A 19 10.26 11.22 -7.21
C THR A 19 10.68 9.89 -7.84
N TYR A 20 10.56 9.80 -9.17
CA TYR A 20 11.07 8.71 -9.99
C TYR A 20 11.43 9.24 -11.39
N ASP A 21 12.19 8.46 -12.17
CA ASP A 21 12.53 8.84 -13.55
C ASP A 21 11.31 8.68 -14.46
N ARG A 22 10.61 9.79 -14.71
CA ARG A 22 9.37 9.82 -15.48
C ARG A 22 9.57 9.50 -16.96
N ASP A 23 10.69 9.91 -17.55
CA ASP A 23 10.98 9.70 -18.97
C ASP A 23 11.31 8.23 -19.24
N LEU A 24 12.12 7.63 -18.37
CA LEU A 24 12.41 6.20 -18.43
C LEU A 24 11.14 5.38 -18.20
N PHE A 25 10.35 5.73 -17.18
CA PHE A 25 9.09 5.03 -16.93
C PHE A 25 8.13 5.13 -18.11
N ALA A 26 8.00 6.30 -18.76
CA ALA A 26 7.16 6.46 -19.95
C ALA A 26 7.59 5.49 -21.07
N THR A 27 8.89 5.38 -21.33
CA THR A 27 9.43 4.45 -22.33
C THR A 27 9.11 2.98 -21.97
N LEU A 28 9.25 2.60 -20.70
CA LEU A 28 8.94 1.25 -20.22
C LEU A 28 7.42 0.97 -20.26
N HIS A 29 6.62 1.97 -19.93
CA HIS A 29 5.17 1.90 -19.95
C HIS A 29 4.64 1.64 -21.36
N GLU A 30 5.15 2.33 -22.38
CA GLU A 30 4.81 2.05 -23.79
C GLU A 30 5.16 0.61 -24.19
N LYS A 31 6.32 0.09 -23.74
CA LYS A 31 6.70 -1.31 -23.98
C LYS A 31 5.74 -2.29 -23.31
N MET A 32 5.37 -2.04 -22.05
CA MET A 32 4.38 -2.86 -21.34
C MET A 32 3.05 -2.89 -22.09
N GLN A 33 2.55 -1.73 -22.53
CA GLN A 33 1.32 -1.64 -23.31
C GLN A 33 1.41 -2.44 -24.62
N ALA A 34 2.51 -2.32 -25.36
CA ALA A 34 2.72 -3.06 -26.61
C ALA A 34 2.75 -4.59 -26.39
N GLN A 35 3.18 -5.05 -25.20
CA GLN A 35 3.22 -6.47 -24.83
C GLN A 35 1.95 -6.93 -24.10
N GLY A 36 0.99 -6.04 -23.84
CA GLY A 36 -0.24 -6.35 -23.09
C GLY A 36 -0.02 -6.56 -21.59
N ILE A 37 1.10 -6.09 -21.05
CA ILE A 37 1.45 -6.20 -19.63
C ILE A 37 0.74 -5.08 -18.86
N GLN A 38 0.04 -5.46 -17.79
CA GLN A 38 -0.67 -4.52 -16.93
C GLN A 38 0.28 -3.89 -15.91
N TRP A 39 0.25 -2.56 -15.79
CA TRP A 39 0.97 -1.82 -14.75
C TRP A 39 0.09 -1.62 -13.52
N VAL A 40 0.60 -2.02 -12.36
CA VAL A 40 -0.13 -1.97 -11.09
C VAL A 40 0.70 -1.32 -9.99
N VAL A 41 0.07 -0.43 -9.25
CA VAL A 41 0.63 0.13 -8.00
C VAL A 41 -0.04 -0.55 -6.82
N ALA A 42 0.72 -1.23 -5.98
CA ALA A 42 0.23 -1.94 -4.80
C ALA A 42 0.83 -1.33 -3.53
N SER A 43 0.03 -0.54 -2.80
CA SER A 43 0.54 0.27 -1.69
C SER A 43 -0.45 0.36 -0.53
N GLY A 44 0.08 0.60 0.67
CA GLY A 44 -0.71 0.97 1.84
C GLY A 44 -1.34 2.35 1.71
N ASN A 45 -0.86 3.21 0.82
CA ASN A 45 -1.29 4.60 0.73
C ASN A 45 -2.71 4.78 0.17
N GLN A 46 -3.23 5.99 0.42
CA GLN A 46 -4.51 6.44 -0.08
C GLN A 46 -4.53 6.53 -1.60
N TYR A 47 -5.59 6.02 -2.23
CA TYR A 47 -5.80 6.08 -3.68
C TYR A 47 -5.52 7.47 -4.28
N PHE A 48 -6.03 8.54 -3.64
CA PHE A 48 -5.84 9.91 -4.11
C PHE A 48 -4.39 10.41 -4.06
N GLN A 49 -3.57 9.87 -3.17
CA GLN A 49 -2.14 10.16 -3.13
C GLN A 49 -1.42 9.41 -4.24
N LEU A 50 -1.71 8.12 -4.40
CA LEU A 50 -1.13 7.28 -5.45
C LEU A 50 -1.39 7.83 -6.85
N THR A 51 -2.60 8.31 -7.12
CA THR A 51 -2.95 8.87 -8.44
C THR A 51 -2.16 10.12 -8.78
N SER A 52 -1.73 10.91 -7.78
CA SER A 52 -0.97 12.15 -8.02
C SER A 52 0.44 11.89 -8.59
N PHE A 53 0.98 10.68 -8.45
CA PHE A 53 2.27 10.33 -9.04
C PHE A 53 2.15 9.99 -10.53
N PHE A 54 1.01 9.44 -10.96
CA PHE A 54 0.80 8.83 -12.28
C PHE A 54 -0.27 9.57 -13.11
N GLU A 55 -0.44 10.88 -12.94
CA GLU A 55 -1.43 11.67 -13.70
C GLU A 55 -1.25 11.55 -15.23
N ALA A 56 -0.01 11.33 -15.70
CA ALA A 56 0.31 11.10 -17.11
C ALA A 56 0.05 9.66 -17.61
N PHE A 57 -0.34 8.74 -16.72
CA PHE A 57 -0.50 7.30 -16.99
C PHE A 57 -1.89 6.81 -16.51
N PRO A 58 -2.98 7.25 -17.16
CA PRO A 58 -4.36 7.07 -16.66
C PRO A 58 -4.85 5.62 -16.64
N ASP A 59 -4.15 4.71 -17.31
CA ASP A 59 -4.37 3.26 -17.33
C ASP A 59 -3.73 2.52 -16.15
N THR A 60 -2.99 3.23 -15.28
CA THR A 60 -2.47 2.66 -14.04
C THR A 60 -3.61 2.10 -13.18
N ILE A 61 -3.47 0.85 -12.78
CA ILE A 61 -4.37 0.20 -11.82
C ILE A 61 -3.77 0.31 -10.42
N TYR A 62 -4.59 0.62 -9.44
CA TYR A 62 -4.18 0.79 -8.05
C TYR A 62 -4.81 -0.30 -7.19
N VAL A 63 -3.97 -1.01 -6.44
CA VAL A 63 -4.30 -1.82 -5.27
C VAL A 63 -3.92 -0.97 -4.06
N ALA A 64 -4.81 -0.04 -3.72
CA ALA A 64 -4.60 0.94 -2.64
C ALA A 64 -5.07 0.40 -1.29
N GLU A 65 -4.70 1.11 -0.21
CA GLU A 65 -5.14 0.79 1.16
C GLU A 65 -4.83 -0.67 1.55
N ASN A 66 -3.63 -1.15 1.19
CA ASN A 66 -3.19 -2.55 1.38
C ASN A 66 -4.15 -3.59 0.75
N GLY A 67 -4.78 -3.26 -0.38
CA GLY A 67 -5.67 -4.18 -1.11
C GLY A 67 -7.15 -3.96 -0.84
N ALA A 68 -7.52 -3.10 0.09
CA ALA A 68 -8.92 -2.80 0.38
C ALA A 68 -9.62 -2.02 -0.74
N TYR A 69 -8.88 -1.26 -1.56
CA TYR A 69 -9.47 -0.49 -2.65
C TYR A 69 -8.74 -0.69 -3.97
N ILE A 70 -9.38 -1.43 -4.89
CA ILE A 70 -8.80 -1.80 -6.17
C ILE A 70 -9.54 -1.09 -7.30
N ARG A 71 -8.85 -0.21 -8.02
CA ARG A 71 -9.46 0.56 -9.12
C ARG A 71 -8.45 1.14 -10.09
N ASP A 72 -8.94 1.50 -11.27
CA ASP A 72 -8.30 2.48 -12.15
C ASP A 72 -9.11 3.79 -12.14
N ALA A 73 -8.81 4.70 -13.09
CA ALA A 73 -9.54 5.95 -13.24
C ALA A 73 -11.05 5.76 -13.48
N ASN A 74 -11.43 4.69 -14.19
CA ASN A 74 -12.78 4.47 -14.74
C ASN A 74 -13.58 3.40 -14.00
N LYS A 75 -12.92 2.44 -13.34
CA LYS A 75 -13.55 1.25 -12.80
C LYS A 75 -13.03 0.90 -11.41
N VAL A 76 -13.95 0.65 -10.49
CA VAL A 76 -13.67 -0.05 -9.24
C VAL A 76 -13.79 -1.55 -9.48
N TYR A 77 -12.67 -2.27 -9.36
CA TYR A 77 -12.64 -3.73 -9.47
C TYR A 77 -13.15 -4.37 -8.18
N ALA A 78 -12.66 -3.90 -7.04
CA ALA A 78 -13.08 -4.37 -5.74
C ALA A 78 -12.96 -3.26 -4.69
N LEU A 79 -13.82 -3.35 -3.67
CA LEU A 79 -13.82 -2.47 -2.52
C LEU A 79 -14.22 -3.29 -1.30
N SER A 80 -13.31 -3.38 -0.34
CA SER A 80 -13.50 -4.05 0.94
C SER A 80 -13.47 -3.00 2.03
N SER A 81 -14.43 -3.04 2.95
CA SER A 81 -14.49 -2.17 4.12
C SER A 81 -14.72 -3.00 5.38
N PHE A 82 -14.31 -2.49 6.53
CA PHE A 82 -14.74 -3.05 7.80
C PHE A 82 -16.26 -3.03 7.89
N GLU A 83 -16.84 -4.05 8.53
CA GLU A 83 -18.24 -4.00 8.91
C GLU A 83 -18.46 -2.90 9.96
N ASN A 84 -19.59 -2.21 9.90
CA ASN A 84 -19.89 -1.10 10.82
C ASN A 84 -19.77 -1.51 12.30
N GLY A 85 -20.09 -2.77 12.62
CA GLY A 85 -19.97 -3.31 13.98
C GLY A 85 -18.53 -3.50 14.48
N ALA A 86 -17.52 -3.56 13.59
CA ALA A 86 -16.12 -3.75 13.96
C ALA A 86 -15.38 -2.44 14.25
N ILE A 87 -15.84 -1.31 13.69
CA ILE A 87 -15.16 -0.01 13.75
C ILE A 87 -15.02 0.48 15.20
N GLN A 88 -16.13 0.55 15.96
CA GLN A 88 -16.09 1.07 17.33
C GLN A 88 -15.27 0.18 18.29
N PRO A 89 -15.38 -1.16 18.24
CA PRO A 89 -14.49 -2.04 19.01
C PRO A 89 -13.00 -1.81 18.70
N ILE A 90 -12.63 -1.62 17.42
CA ILE A 90 -11.24 -1.32 17.03
C ILE A 90 -10.81 0.01 17.63
N LEU A 91 -11.57 1.10 17.41
CA LEU A 91 -11.26 2.42 17.94
C LEU A 91 -11.13 2.42 19.47
N THR A 92 -11.99 1.70 20.18
CA THR A 92 -11.94 1.56 21.64
C THR A 92 -10.63 0.92 22.10
N LYS A 93 -10.16 -0.11 21.39
CA LYS A 93 -8.89 -0.78 21.70
C LYS A 93 -7.69 0.10 21.34
N LEU A 94 -7.72 0.76 20.18
CA LEU A 94 -6.63 1.65 19.76
C LEU A 94 -6.47 2.85 20.70
N THR A 95 -7.57 3.49 21.11
CA THR A 95 -7.53 4.63 22.03
C THR A 95 -7.13 4.26 23.47
N SER A 96 -7.14 2.97 23.82
CA SER A 96 -6.63 2.50 25.11
C SER A 96 -5.09 2.46 25.18
N ILE A 97 -4.42 2.49 24.03
CA ILE A 97 -2.95 2.52 23.94
C ILE A 97 -2.51 3.99 23.94
N PRO A 98 -1.64 4.41 24.88
CA PRO A 98 -1.19 5.79 24.96
C PRO A 98 -0.33 6.18 23.75
N ASP A 99 -0.30 7.48 23.46
CA ASP A 99 0.57 8.11 22.44
C ASP A 99 0.31 7.70 20.98
N LEU A 100 -0.79 6.99 20.68
CA LEU A 100 -1.16 6.69 19.31
C LEU A 100 -1.84 7.88 18.64
N LYS A 101 -1.36 8.23 17.45
CA LYS A 101 -2.07 9.15 16.55
C LYS A 101 -2.82 8.32 15.51
N ILE A 102 -4.13 8.45 15.49
CA ILE A 102 -5.02 7.59 14.69
C ILE A 102 -5.69 8.41 13.59
N LEU A 103 -5.64 7.88 12.37
CA LEU A 103 -6.46 8.30 11.25
C LEU A 103 -7.41 7.17 10.87
N VAL A 104 -8.67 7.51 10.60
CA VAL A 104 -9.64 6.57 10.04
C VAL A 104 -9.67 6.77 8.53
N CYS A 105 -9.34 5.75 7.76
CA CYS A 105 -9.23 5.86 6.30
C CYS A 105 -10.47 5.29 5.64
N GLY A 106 -11.29 6.14 5.06
CA GLY A 106 -12.48 5.76 4.30
C GLY A 106 -12.26 5.80 2.79
N GLN A 107 -13.22 5.26 2.04
CA GLN A 107 -13.23 5.29 0.58
C GLN A 107 -13.20 6.73 0.05
N SER A 108 -13.91 7.65 0.69
CA SER A 108 -14.04 9.02 0.23
C SER A 108 -12.92 9.92 0.76
N SER A 109 -12.49 9.72 2.01
CA SER A 109 -11.46 10.55 2.65
C SER A 109 -10.80 9.79 3.79
N ALA A 110 -9.60 10.22 4.19
CA ALA A 110 -9.13 9.98 5.54
C ALA A 110 -9.76 10.99 6.51
N TYR A 111 -9.87 10.60 7.78
CA TYR A 111 -10.48 11.39 8.84
C TYR A 111 -9.52 11.48 10.02
N ALA A 112 -9.28 12.70 10.49
CA ALA A 112 -8.60 12.98 11.75
C ALA A 112 -9.51 13.74 12.70
N LEU A 113 -9.30 13.61 14.01
CA LEU A 113 -10.02 14.44 14.97
C LEU A 113 -9.52 15.88 14.90
N LYS A 114 -10.39 16.86 15.10
CA LYS A 114 -9.99 18.28 15.22
C LYS A 114 -9.06 18.55 16.41
N THR A 115 -9.04 17.65 17.40
CA THR A 115 -8.16 17.71 18.57
C THR A 115 -6.75 17.18 18.30
N THR A 116 -6.52 16.56 17.14
CA THR A 116 -5.20 16.09 16.72
C THR A 116 -4.24 17.26 16.53
N ASP A 117 -2.97 17.10 16.90
CA ASP A 117 -1.98 18.18 16.83
C ASP A 117 -1.74 18.64 15.39
N ALA A 118 -1.52 19.95 15.23
CA ALA A 118 -1.40 20.57 13.92
C ALA A 118 -0.20 20.05 13.11
N ASP A 119 0.91 19.73 13.78
CA ASP A 119 2.11 19.19 13.12
C ASP A 119 1.83 17.81 12.53
N HIS A 120 1.15 16.93 13.27
CA HIS A 120 0.72 15.64 12.74
C HIS A 120 -0.29 15.78 11.60
N ILE A 121 -1.24 16.72 11.67
CA ILE A 121 -2.14 16.99 10.55
C ILE A 121 -1.35 17.44 9.31
N ALA A 122 -0.31 18.27 9.49
CA ALA A 122 0.54 18.71 8.39
C ALA A 122 1.31 17.54 7.77
N THR A 123 1.89 16.65 8.59
CA THR A 123 2.53 15.41 8.11
C THR A 123 1.53 14.49 7.41
N ALA A 124 0.36 14.25 8.01
CA ALA A 124 -0.68 13.39 7.45
C ALA A 124 -1.13 13.87 6.05
N ARG A 125 -1.22 15.18 5.80
CA ARG A 125 -1.59 15.74 4.48
C ARG A 125 -0.58 15.43 3.37
N GLN A 126 0.64 15.04 3.70
CA GLN A 126 1.61 14.59 2.69
C GLN A 126 1.21 13.24 2.08
N TYR A 127 0.64 12.35 2.91
CA TYR A 127 0.24 10.99 2.55
C TYR A 127 -1.27 10.84 2.26
N TYR A 128 -2.10 11.68 2.87
CA TYR A 128 -3.55 11.69 2.72
C TYR A 128 -3.99 12.98 2.03
N LYS A 129 -4.02 12.96 0.69
CA LYS A 129 -4.46 14.10 -0.13
C LYS A 129 -5.90 14.50 0.17
N GLN A 130 -6.75 13.52 0.47
CA GLN A 130 -8.08 13.76 1.03
C GLN A 130 -8.06 13.47 2.53
N LEU A 131 -8.02 14.54 3.32
CA LEU A 131 -8.07 14.49 4.78
C LEU A 131 -9.11 15.50 5.30
N ARG A 132 -10.12 14.98 6.00
CA ARG A 132 -11.17 15.76 6.66
C ARG A 132 -10.97 15.76 8.17
N LEU A 133 -11.17 16.91 8.79
CA LEU A 133 -11.15 17.03 10.25
C LEU A 133 -12.58 16.89 10.79
N VAL A 134 -12.78 15.98 11.72
CA VAL A 134 -14.08 15.64 12.32
C VAL A 134 -14.05 15.83 13.83
N ASP A 135 -15.21 16.03 14.45
CA ASP A 135 -15.30 16.15 15.91
C ASP A 135 -15.27 14.79 16.61
N THR A 136 -15.77 13.75 15.93
CA THR A 136 -15.79 12.36 16.39
C THR A 136 -15.64 11.41 15.20
N PHE A 137 -15.20 10.19 15.45
CA PHE A 137 -15.24 9.08 14.48
C PHE A 137 -16.57 8.33 14.48
N ASP A 138 -17.53 8.71 15.33
CA ASP A 138 -18.85 8.10 15.36
C ASP A 138 -19.66 8.49 14.12
N ASN A 139 -20.34 7.50 13.51
CA ASN A 139 -21.27 7.69 12.39
C ASN A 139 -20.67 8.41 11.18
N LEU A 140 -19.40 8.13 10.84
CA LEU A 140 -18.82 8.58 9.58
C LEU A 140 -19.63 8.04 8.40
N ASP A 141 -20.11 8.93 7.53
CA ASP A 141 -20.79 8.57 6.28
C ASP A 141 -19.76 8.21 5.20
N ASP A 142 -19.05 7.09 5.43
CA ASP A 142 -18.04 6.55 4.54
C ASP A 142 -17.84 5.05 4.77
N ARG A 143 -17.23 4.37 3.80
CA ARG A 143 -16.80 2.98 3.94
C ARG A 143 -15.38 2.95 4.49
N ILE A 144 -15.22 2.51 5.74
CA ILE A 144 -13.92 2.49 6.40
C ILE A 144 -13.08 1.32 5.91
N LEU A 145 -11.91 1.62 5.34
CA LEU A 145 -11.04 0.68 4.66
C LEU A 145 -9.89 0.22 5.57
N LYS A 146 -9.30 1.15 6.33
CA LYS A 146 -8.21 0.88 7.27
C LYS A 146 -8.17 1.92 8.40
N PHE A 147 -7.34 1.65 9.40
CA PHE A 147 -6.93 2.64 10.40
C PHE A 147 -5.43 2.82 10.29
N ALA A 148 -4.98 4.05 10.06
CA ALA A 148 -3.56 4.36 10.04
C ALA A 148 -3.13 4.92 11.39
N ILE A 149 -2.01 4.43 11.89
CA ILE A 149 -1.50 4.72 13.22
C ILE A 149 -0.06 5.18 13.06
N SER A 150 0.24 6.35 13.62
CA SER A 150 1.62 6.79 13.79
C SER A 150 2.01 6.67 15.26
N CYS A 151 3.19 6.10 15.50
CA CYS A 151 3.79 5.89 16.80
C CYS A 151 5.31 6.14 16.74
N PRO A 152 6.00 6.26 17.89
CA PRO A 152 7.45 6.39 17.89
C PRO A 152 8.13 5.19 17.19
N PRO A 153 9.07 5.40 16.26
CA PRO A 153 9.68 4.34 15.46
C PRO A 153 10.25 3.18 16.28
N GLU A 154 10.88 3.48 17.42
CA GLU A 154 11.47 2.50 18.34
C GLU A 154 10.44 1.61 19.05
N LYS A 155 9.18 2.04 19.10
CA LYS A 155 8.07 1.29 19.72
C LYS A 155 7.24 0.49 18.72
N THR A 156 7.41 0.73 17.42
CA THR A 156 6.59 0.14 16.34
C THR A 156 6.41 -1.37 16.49
N ALA A 157 7.49 -2.14 16.62
CA ALA A 157 7.43 -3.60 16.70
C ALA A 157 6.68 -4.10 17.94
N ALA A 158 6.88 -3.44 19.09
CA ALA A 158 6.20 -3.79 20.33
C ALA A 158 4.70 -3.48 20.25
N ILE A 159 4.34 -2.32 19.70
CA ILE A 159 2.95 -1.90 19.49
C ILE A 159 2.24 -2.82 18.50
N VAL A 160 2.88 -3.21 17.39
CA VAL A 160 2.33 -4.20 16.45
C VAL A 160 2.07 -5.52 17.17
N ALA A 161 3.01 -6.01 17.98
CA ALA A 161 2.84 -7.27 18.71
C ALA A 161 1.67 -7.21 19.73
N GLU A 162 1.52 -6.09 20.44
CA GLU A 162 0.39 -5.84 21.34
C GLU A 162 -0.94 -5.78 20.56
N MET A 163 -0.99 -5.03 19.46
CA MET A 163 -2.16 -4.92 18.59
C MET A 163 -2.59 -6.27 18.00
N ARG A 164 -1.63 -7.16 17.66
CA ARG A 164 -1.95 -8.50 17.17
C ARG A 164 -2.74 -9.31 18.18
N GLN A 165 -2.48 -9.13 19.48
CA GLN A 165 -3.22 -9.79 20.54
C GLN A 165 -4.56 -9.09 20.81
N LEU A 166 -4.56 -7.76 20.83
CA LEU A 166 -5.77 -6.99 21.13
C LEU A 166 -6.81 -7.08 20.01
N LEU A 167 -6.41 -7.13 18.75
CA LEU A 167 -7.29 -7.01 17.59
C LEU A 167 -7.66 -8.36 16.94
N VAL A 168 -7.37 -9.49 17.59
CA VAL A 168 -7.74 -10.83 17.09
C VAL A 168 -9.21 -10.88 16.68
N GLY A 169 -9.46 -11.26 15.43
CA GLY A 169 -10.80 -11.37 14.84
C GLY A 169 -11.46 -10.03 14.48
N LEU A 170 -10.82 -8.90 14.77
CA LEU A 170 -11.30 -7.57 14.42
C LEU A 170 -10.51 -6.95 13.27
N GLY A 171 -9.19 -7.02 13.31
CA GLY A 171 -8.29 -6.43 12.31
C GLY A 171 -6.87 -6.94 12.43
N GLU A 172 -6.09 -6.77 11.37
CA GLU A 172 -4.71 -7.23 11.28
C GLU A 172 -3.75 -6.03 11.26
N PRO A 173 -2.84 -5.89 12.23
CA PRO A 173 -1.81 -4.86 12.17
C PRO A 173 -0.68 -5.26 11.23
N THR A 174 -0.38 -4.38 10.28
CA THR A 174 0.76 -4.45 9.37
C THR A 174 1.57 -3.17 9.48
N SER A 175 2.85 -3.21 9.12
CA SER A 175 3.74 -2.05 9.21
C SER A 175 4.70 -2.04 8.03
N SER A 176 4.84 -0.87 7.40
CA SER A 176 5.92 -0.55 6.47
C SER A 176 7.24 -0.25 7.22
N GLY A 177 7.19 0.01 8.52
CA GLY A 177 8.32 0.39 9.37
C GLY A 177 8.25 1.84 9.83
N HIS A 178 9.29 2.30 10.53
CA HIS A 178 9.52 3.72 10.85
C HIS A 178 8.40 4.46 11.61
N GLY A 179 7.60 3.75 12.41
CA GLY A 179 6.55 4.37 13.22
C GLY A 179 5.15 4.31 12.62
N ASP A 180 5.00 3.78 11.40
CA ASP A 180 3.70 3.68 10.72
C ASP A 180 3.13 2.26 10.76
N ILE A 181 1.89 2.15 11.23
CA ILE A 181 1.16 0.90 11.39
C ILE A 181 -0.22 1.08 10.76
N ASP A 182 -0.61 0.14 9.91
CA ASP A 182 -1.97 0.05 9.38
C ASP A 182 -2.71 -1.11 10.05
N ILE A 183 -3.95 -0.86 10.47
CA ILE A 183 -4.91 -1.91 10.82
C ILE A 183 -5.80 -2.16 9.62
N ILE A 184 -5.64 -3.32 9.01
CA ILE A 184 -6.37 -3.74 7.80
C ILE A 184 -7.38 -4.83 8.14
N GLN A 185 -8.32 -5.11 7.23
CA GLN A 185 -9.30 -6.16 7.49
C GLN A 185 -8.61 -7.54 7.59
N PRO A 186 -9.16 -8.47 8.39
CA PRO A 186 -8.61 -9.83 8.44
C PRO A 186 -8.54 -10.49 7.06
N GLY A 187 -7.41 -11.10 6.74
CA GLY A 187 -7.12 -11.71 5.44
C GLY A 187 -6.91 -10.72 4.28
N MET A 188 -6.93 -9.41 4.53
CA MET A 188 -6.57 -8.40 3.53
C MET A 188 -5.08 -8.11 3.59
N ASN A 189 -4.44 -7.96 2.43
CA ASN A 189 -3.07 -7.46 2.25
C ASN A 189 -2.84 -7.21 0.75
N LYS A 190 -1.65 -6.73 0.37
CA LYS A 190 -1.31 -6.46 -1.03
C LYS A 190 -1.43 -7.72 -1.93
N ALA A 191 -1.05 -8.90 -1.44
CA ALA A 191 -1.18 -10.16 -2.18
C ALA A 191 -2.64 -10.53 -2.43
N ALA A 192 -3.49 -10.47 -1.40
CA ALA A 192 -4.93 -10.71 -1.51
C ALA A 192 -5.61 -9.70 -2.46
N GLY A 193 -5.13 -8.45 -2.46
CA GLY A 193 -5.51 -7.42 -3.42
C GLY A 193 -5.15 -7.80 -4.85
N LEU A 194 -3.89 -8.17 -5.12
CA LEU A 194 -3.44 -8.63 -6.44
C LEU A 194 -4.17 -9.89 -6.90
N ALA A 195 -4.43 -10.85 -6.01
CA ALA A 195 -5.20 -12.05 -6.33
C ALA A 195 -6.64 -11.69 -6.76
N THR A 196 -7.25 -10.72 -6.08
CA THR A 196 -8.59 -10.21 -6.43
C THR A 196 -8.57 -9.51 -7.78
N LEU A 197 -7.61 -8.62 -8.03
CA LEU A 197 -7.43 -7.98 -9.33
C LEU A 197 -7.21 -9.02 -10.45
N GLY A 198 -6.34 -10.00 -10.20
CA GLY A 198 -6.04 -11.10 -11.12
C GLY A 198 -7.28 -11.86 -11.56
N ARG A 199 -8.24 -12.12 -10.65
CA ARG A 199 -9.53 -12.72 -11.02
C ARG A 199 -10.35 -11.87 -11.99
N HIS A 200 -10.32 -10.55 -11.86
CA HIS A 200 -11.01 -9.65 -12.78
C HIS A 200 -10.33 -9.54 -14.15
N LEU A 201 -9.00 -9.66 -14.18
CA LEU A 201 -8.18 -9.57 -15.39
C LEU A 201 -7.90 -10.93 -16.04
N ASN A 202 -8.30 -12.03 -15.40
CA ASN A 202 -7.94 -13.39 -15.77
C ASN A 202 -6.41 -13.62 -15.80
N ILE A 203 -5.70 -13.09 -14.80
CA ILE A 203 -4.25 -13.21 -14.60
C ILE A 203 -4.02 -13.91 -13.25
N GLN A 204 -3.27 -15.01 -13.26
CA GLN A 204 -2.92 -15.72 -12.02
C GLN A 204 -1.73 -15.04 -11.33
N LEU A 205 -1.60 -15.17 -10.01
CA LEU A 205 -0.44 -14.63 -9.28
C LEU A 205 0.90 -15.12 -9.86
N ALA A 206 0.96 -16.38 -10.31
CA ALA A 206 2.13 -16.97 -10.97
C ALA A 206 2.52 -16.27 -12.30
N ASP A 207 1.60 -15.52 -12.92
CA ASP A 207 1.85 -14.71 -14.12
C ASP A 207 2.19 -13.25 -13.77
N MET A 208 2.42 -12.92 -12.49
CA MET A 208 2.74 -11.57 -12.02
C MET A 208 4.19 -11.45 -11.55
N CYS A 209 4.77 -10.26 -11.75
CA CYS A 209 6.02 -9.83 -11.14
C CYS A 209 5.71 -8.70 -10.14
N ALA A 210 6.31 -8.72 -8.95
CA ALA A 210 6.09 -7.68 -7.94
C ALA A 210 7.40 -7.18 -7.32
N PHE A 211 7.43 -5.89 -6.96
CA PHE A 211 8.53 -5.23 -6.27
C PHE A 211 8.11 -4.69 -4.91
N GLY A 212 8.98 -4.79 -3.90
CA GLY A 212 8.70 -4.28 -2.55
C GLY A 212 9.94 -4.24 -1.65
N ASP A 213 9.80 -3.58 -0.51
CA ASP A 213 10.88 -3.38 0.46
C ASP A 213 10.44 -3.53 1.94
N GLY A 214 9.14 -3.35 2.20
CA GLY A 214 8.55 -3.25 3.53
C GLY A 214 7.86 -4.53 4.03
N GLY A 215 7.53 -4.55 5.32
CA GLY A 215 6.89 -5.71 5.96
C GLY A 215 5.51 -6.05 5.38
N ASN A 216 4.79 -5.05 4.86
CA ASN A 216 3.50 -5.21 4.17
C ASN A 216 3.62 -5.73 2.72
N ASP A 217 4.85 -5.98 2.23
CA ASP A 217 5.11 -6.62 0.92
C ASP A 217 5.40 -8.11 1.02
N LEU A 218 5.60 -8.64 2.24
CA LEU A 218 6.08 -10.02 2.45
C LEU A 218 5.20 -11.07 1.75
N GLU A 219 3.88 -10.98 1.91
CA GLU A 219 2.93 -11.87 1.26
C GLU A 219 2.92 -11.65 -0.25
N MET A 220 2.97 -10.39 -0.70
CA MET A 220 2.95 -10.06 -2.13
C MET A 220 4.13 -10.68 -2.86
N LEU A 221 5.35 -10.49 -2.33
CA LEU A 221 6.57 -10.99 -2.95
C LEU A 221 6.66 -12.52 -2.90
N ARG A 222 6.12 -13.15 -1.86
CA ARG A 222 6.12 -14.61 -1.71
C ARG A 222 5.15 -15.31 -2.67
N GLU A 223 4.01 -14.69 -2.97
CA GLU A 223 2.90 -15.36 -3.65
C GLU A 223 2.86 -15.16 -5.17
N VAL A 224 3.51 -14.11 -5.69
CA VAL A 224 3.59 -13.88 -7.14
C VAL A 224 4.59 -14.82 -7.82
N GLY A 225 4.55 -14.88 -9.16
CA GLY A 225 5.48 -15.70 -9.93
C GLY A 225 6.93 -15.21 -9.91
N LEU A 226 7.16 -13.92 -9.64
CA LEU A 226 8.47 -13.35 -9.41
C LEU A 226 8.40 -12.19 -8.42
N GLY A 227 8.81 -12.45 -7.18
CA GLY A 227 8.99 -11.43 -6.15
C GLY A 227 10.40 -10.84 -6.19
N VAL A 228 10.51 -9.52 -6.33
CA VAL A 228 11.78 -8.81 -6.36
C VAL A 228 11.89 -7.87 -5.17
N ALA A 229 12.88 -8.13 -4.29
CA ALA A 229 13.17 -7.23 -3.18
C ALA A 229 14.10 -6.09 -3.62
N MET A 230 13.85 -4.88 -3.11
CA MET A 230 14.76 -3.75 -3.28
C MET A 230 16.04 -3.96 -2.45
N ALA A 231 17.19 -3.40 -2.88
CA ALA A 231 18.44 -3.53 -2.10
C ALA A 231 18.34 -2.90 -0.69
N ASN A 232 17.48 -1.89 -0.53
CA ASN A 232 17.17 -1.24 0.75
C ASN A 232 16.08 -1.95 1.57
N ALA A 233 15.60 -3.11 1.12
CA ALA A 233 14.54 -3.84 1.80
C ALA A 233 14.97 -4.40 3.17
N THR A 234 13.98 -4.65 4.02
CA THR A 234 14.22 -5.27 5.33
C THR A 234 14.79 -6.69 5.18
N PRO A 235 15.55 -7.20 6.18
CA PRO A 235 16.08 -8.57 6.12
C PRO A 235 14.99 -9.65 5.91
N ALA A 236 13.79 -9.43 6.46
CA ALA A 236 12.67 -10.34 6.29
C ALA A 236 12.18 -10.38 4.83
N VAL A 237 12.16 -9.23 4.16
CA VAL A 237 11.75 -9.10 2.76
C VAL A 237 12.78 -9.72 1.82
N LEU A 238 14.07 -9.45 2.04
CA LEU A 238 15.16 -10.07 1.27
C LEU A 238 15.15 -11.60 1.36
N ALA A 239 14.73 -12.15 2.50
CA ALA A 239 14.69 -13.59 2.72
C ALA A 239 13.52 -14.31 2.01
N VAL A 240 12.47 -13.59 1.58
CA VAL A 240 11.28 -14.19 0.95
C VAL A 240 11.18 -13.94 -0.55
N ALA A 241 11.90 -12.95 -1.08
CA ALA A 241 11.89 -12.64 -2.50
C ALA A 241 12.72 -13.65 -3.32
N ASP A 242 12.32 -13.87 -4.58
CA ASP A 242 13.03 -14.76 -5.50
C ASP A 242 14.38 -14.17 -5.95
N THR A 243 14.44 -12.84 -6.03
CA THR A 243 15.64 -12.11 -6.41
C THR A 243 15.65 -10.69 -5.85
N THR A 244 16.73 -9.96 -6.10
CA THR A 244 16.94 -8.60 -5.61
C THR A 244 17.27 -7.66 -6.77
N THR A 245 16.80 -6.42 -6.70
CA THR A 245 17.25 -5.32 -7.57
C THR A 245 18.03 -4.27 -6.77
N LYS A 246 18.44 -3.18 -7.43
CA LYS A 246 19.11 -2.03 -6.78
C LYS A 246 18.20 -1.30 -5.79
N SER A 247 18.74 -0.30 -5.10
CA SER A 247 17.95 0.51 -4.17
C SER A 247 16.93 1.40 -4.90
N ASN A 248 15.94 1.91 -4.17
CA ASN A 248 15.01 2.94 -4.65
C ASN A 248 15.74 4.20 -5.14
N GLN A 249 16.81 4.60 -4.44
CA GLN A 249 17.70 5.71 -4.81
C GLN A 249 18.49 5.45 -6.11
N GLU A 250 18.54 4.21 -6.58
CA GLU A 250 19.13 3.85 -7.87
C GLU A 250 18.07 3.55 -8.93
N GLN A 251 16.77 3.75 -8.64
CA GLN A 251 15.65 3.35 -9.51
C GLN A 251 15.68 1.85 -9.82
N GLY A 252 15.89 1.01 -8.80
CA GLY A 252 15.98 -0.43 -8.94
C GLY A 252 14.82 -1.07 -9.70
N VAL A 253 13.58 -0.61 -9.48
CA VAL A 253 12.41 -1.09 -10.21
C VAL A 253 12.54 -0.81 -11.71
N LEU A 254 12.79 0.44 -12.10
CA LEU A 254 12.89 0.82 -13.51
C LEU A 254 14.06 0.11 -14.22
N GLN A 255 15.20 -0.03 -13.54
CA GLN A 255 16.35 -0.75 -14.09
C GLN A 255 16.03 -2.23 -14.28
N PHE A 256 15.36 -2.88 -13.33
CA PHE A 256 14.96 -4.28 -13.47
C PHE A 256 13.96 -4.46 -14.61
N MET A 257 12.92 -3.62 -14.66
CA MET A 257 11.93 -3.61 -15.75
C MET A 257 12.58 -3.42 -17.11
N HIS A 258 13.58 -2.55 -17.22
CA HIS A 258 14.30 -2.34 -18.48
C HIS A 258 14.93 -3.64 -18.99
N HIS A 259 15.53 -4.45 -18.12
CA HIS A 259 16.07 -5.76 -18.50
C HIS A 259 14.94 -6.76 -18.81
N LEU A 260 13.95 -6.86 -17.91
CA LEU A 260 12.83 -7.79 -18.04
C LEU A 260 12.03 -7.62 -19.33
N LEU A 261 11.85 -6.38 -19.79
CA LEU A 261 11.08 -6.04 -21.00
C LEU A 261 11.92 -6.02 -22.29
N SER A 262 13.24 -6.21 -22.18
CA SER A 262 14.15 -6.25 -23.33
C SER A 262 14.48 -7.68 -23.77
N GLU A 263 14.21 -8.69 -22.93
CA GLU A 263 14.35 -10.09 -23.30
C GLU A 263 13.09 -10.59 -24.04
N PRO A 264 13.23 -11.25 -25.20
CA PRO A 264 12.11 -11.74 -26.02
C PRO A 264 11.35 -12.92 -25.39
#